data_AF-A0A952VM61-F1
#
_entry.id   AF-A0A952VM61-F1
#
_cell.length_a   1.000
_cell.length_b   1.000
_cell.length_c   1.000
_cell.angle_alpha   90.00
_cell.angle_beta   90.00
_cell.angle_gamma   90.00
#
_symmetry.space_group_name_H-M   'P 1'
#
loop_
_entity.id
_entity.type
_entity.pdbx_description
1 polymer ?
#
loop_
_entity_poly.entity_id
_entity_poly.type
_entity_poly.pdbx_seq_one_letter_code
_entity_poly.pdbx_strand_id
1 'polypeptide(L)'
;MKAMWNTLAILALSNVLAIAGFVGWLVSSDRLNMDRARTIRAMLTETAAEQAAREKAEKDRQTLLEAQADEGPTGPARSASELVAMRLQATEIDVLRIERLRREIEDLQRKLARDQQVMDVQGAQFMQDRQQFEAMRARIREIEGNEQFRKAVVALETQKASDAREILSELLNEGAVEQVVSYLNAMDERVRSRVLAEFVKGGQPDLAAQLLESLRTRGLEAAAVGETLNE
;
A
#
# COMPACT_ATOMS: atom_id res chain seq x y z
N MET A 1 -17.24 -31.03 -33.40
CA MET A 1 -16.22 -30.20 -32.72
C MET A 1 -16.79 -29.17 -31.77
N LYS A 2 -17.72 -28.29 -32.18
CA LYS A 2 -18.33 -27.26 -31.29
C LYS A 2 -18.95 -27.84 -30.00
N ALA A 3 -19.61 -28.99 -30.09
CA ALA A 3 -20.20 -29.66 -28.92
C ALA A 3 -19.13 -30.03 -27.88
N MET A 4 -18.04 -30.69 -28.27
CA MET A 4 -16.95 -31.06 -27.36
C MET A 4 -16.30 -29.83 -26.70
N TRP A 5 -16.14 -28.74 -27.45
CA TRP A 5 -15.59 -27.49 -26.92
C TRP A 5 -16.49 -26.89 -25.84
N ASN A 6 -17.81 -26.85 -26.07
CA ASN A 6 -18.76 -26.34 -25.08
C ASN A 6 -18.78 -27.20 -23.81
N THR A 7 -18.70 -28.53 -23.93
CA THR A 7 -18.63 -29.39 -22.73
C THR A 7 -17.38 -29.10 -21.90
N LEU A 8 -16.23 -28.90 -22.56
CA LEU A 8 -14.97 -28.59 -21.89
C LEU A 8 -15.00 -27.20 -21.23
N ALA A 9 -15.60 -26.20 -21.89
CA ALA A 9 -15.79 -24.86 -21.33
C ALA A 9 -16.72 -24.84 -20.11
N ILE A 10 -17.84 -25.58 -20.16
CA ILE A 10 -18.77 -25.70 -19.04
C ILE A 10 -18.09 -26.38 -17.84
N LEU A 11 -17.31 -27.43 -18.10
CA LEU A 11 -16.59 -28.16 -17.04
C LEU A 11 -15.49 -27.29 -16.40
N ALA A 12 -14.77 -26.48 -17.19
CA ALA A 12 -13.81 -25.52 -16.68
C ALA A 12 -14.47 -24.44 -15.82
N LEU A 13 -15.59 -23.86 -16.27
CA LEU A 13 -16.33 -22.84 -15.53
C LEU A 13 -16.87 -23.39 -14.21
N SER A 14 -17.41 -24.62 -14.21
CA SER A 14 -17.88 -25.30 -13.01
C SER A 14 -16.77 -25.48 -11.97
N ASN A 15 -15.56 -25.89 -12.39
CA ASN A 15 -14.42 -26.02 -11.48
C ASN A 15 -13.98 -24.68 -10.88
N VAL A 16 -13.96 -23.60 -11.69
CA VAL A 16 -13.62 -22.26 -11.19
C VAL A 16 -14.65 -21.79 -10.16
N LEU A 17 -15.95 -21.98 -10.42
CA LEU A 17 -17.01 -21.64 -9.48
C LEU A 17 -16.94 -22.47 -8.20
N ALA A 18 -16.61 -23.77 -8.29
CA ALA A 18 -16.42 -24.62 -7.12
C ALA A 18 -15.24 -24.14 -6.25
N ILE A 19 -14.11 -23.79 -6.87
CA ILE A 19 -12.94 -23.25 -6.15
C ILE A 19 -13.28 -21.90 -5.51
N ALA A 20 -13.93 -20.99 -6.24
CA ALA A 20 -14.32 -19.69 -5.72
C ALA A 20 -15.29 -19.82 -4.53
N GLY A 21 -16.29 -20.70 -4.65
CA GLY A 21 -17.22 -21.01 -3.56
C GLY A 21 -16.52 -21.61 -2.34
N PHE A 22 -15.58 -22.54 -2.54
CA PHE A 22 -14.80 -23.14 -1.47
C PHE A 22 -13.90 -22.13 -0.75
N VAL A 23 -13.20 -21.26 -1.49
CA VAL A 23 -12.38 -20.18 -0.92
C VAL A 23 -13.27 -19.19 -0.16
N GLY A 24 -14.42 -18.81 -0.71
CA GLY A 24 -15.38 -17.93 -0.04
C GLY A 24 -15.89 -18.53 1.28
N TRP A 25 -16.20 -19.83 1.31
CA TRP A 25 -16.60 -20.55 2.53
C TRP A 25 -15.48 -20.58 3.58
N LEU A 26 -14.23 -20.77 3.16
CA LEU A 26 -13.08 -20.77 4.07
C LEU A 26 -12.80 -19.40 4.70
N VAL A 27 -12.98 -18.32 3.94
CA VAL A 27 -12.86 -16.95 4.45
C VAL A 27 -14.00 -16.64 5.43
N SER A 28 -15.24 -16.99 5.07
CA SER A 28 -16.42 -16.74 5.91
C SER A 28 -16.41 -17.53 7.23
N SER A 29 -15.84 -18.74 7.23
CA SER A 29 -15.73 -19.60 8.42
C SER A 29 -14.51 -19.33 9.30
N ASP A 30 -13.73 -18.27 9.01
CA ASP A 30 -12.46 -17.92 9.67
C ASP A 30 -11.42 -19.06 9.67
N ARG A 31 -11.59 -20.03 8.76
CA ARG A 31 -10.64 -21.14 8.58
C ARG A 31 -9.43 -20.71 7.76
N LEU A 32 -9.58 -19.65 6.96
CA LEU A 32 -8.53 -19.04 6.15
C LEU A 32 -8.25 -17.61 6.63
N ASN A 33 -7.39 -17.50 7.64
CA ASN A 33 -6.80 -16.23 8.04
C ASN A 33 -5.62 -15.89 7.11
N MET A 34 -5.36 -14.60 6.90
CA MET A 34 -4.25 -14.06 6.10
C MET A 34 -2.88 -14.64 6.51
N ASP A 35 -2.68 -14.92 7.80
CA ASP A 35 -1.44 -15.56 8.29
C ASP A 35 -1.31 -17.01 7.82
N ARG A 36 -2.41 -17.77 7.77
CA ARG A 36 -2.43 -19.14 7.23
C ARG A 36 -2.20 -19.15 5.73
N ALA A 37 -2.80 -18.20 5.00
CA ALA A 37 -2.57 -18.06 3.57
C ALA A 37 -1.09 -17.76 3.24
N ARG A 38 -0.44 -16.90 4.04
CA ARG A 38 1.01 -16.63 3.93
C ARG A 38 1.85 -17.88 4.22
N THR A 39 1.47 -18.66 5.23
CA THR A 39 2.16 -19.91 5.58
C THR A 39 2.06 -20.95 4.47
N ILE A 40 0.85 -21.16 3.92
CA ILE A 40 0.63 -22.08 2.79
C ILE A 40 1.41 -21.60 1.56
N ARG A 41 1.38 -20.29 1.28
CA ARG A 41 2.18 -19.73 0.18
C ARG A 41 3.66 -20.00 0.38
N ALA A 42 4.19 -19.78 1.58
CA ALA A 42 5.59 -20.03 1.91
C ALA A 42 5.97 -21.51 1.70
N MET A 43 5.11 -22.44 2.14
CA MET A 43 5.31 -23.89 1.92
C MET A 43 5.28 -24.27 0.44
N LEU A 44 4.41 -23.65 -0.35
CA LEU A 44 4.28 -23.95 -1.79
C LEU A 44 5.33 -23.24 -2.66
N THR A 45 5.98 -22.19 -2.16
CA THR A 45 7.08 -21.51 -2.88
C THR A 45 8.40 -22.23 -2.78
N GLU A 46 8.65 -23.02 -1.73
CA GLU A 46 9.88 -23.79 -1.62
C GLU A 46 9.90 -24.84 -2.74
N THR A 47 10.83 -24.69 -3.67
CA THR A 47 10.95 -25.60 -4.80
C THR A 47 11.52 -26.93 -4.34
N ALA A 48 11.17 -28.03 -5.02
CA ALA A 48 11.74 -29.36 -4.71
C ALA A 48 13.29 -29.36 -4.76
N ALA A 49 13.89 -28.47 -5.56
CA ALA A 49 15.33 -28.27 -5.62
C ALA A 49 15.90 -27.60 -4.36
N GLU A 50 15.23 -26.59 -3.82
CA GLU A 50 15.60 -25.93 -2.57
C GLU A 50 15.44 -26.87 -1.37
N GLN A 51 14.34 -27.63 -1.32
CA GLN A 51 14.13 -28.63 -0.28
C GLN A 51 15.24 -29.70 -0.29
N ALA A 52 15.58 -30.24 -1.47
CA ALA A 52 16.66 -31.21 -1.60
C ALA A 52 18.04 -30.63 -1.23
N ALA A 53 18.28 -29.35 -1.53
CA ALA A 53 19.52 -28.66 -1.14
C ALA A 53 19.62 -28.50 0.39
N ARG A 54 18.51 -28.18 1.07
CA ARG A 54 18.43 -28.13 2.53
C ARG A 54 18.69 -29.49 3.17
N GLU A 55 17.98 -30.52 2.71
CA GLU A 55 18.15 -31.88 3.23
C GLU A 55 19.58 -32.39 3.03
N LYS A 56 20.21 -32.06 1.90
CA LYS A 56 21.61 -32.37 1.66
C LYS A 56 22.53 -31.60 2.61
N ALA A 57 22.32 -30.30 2.79
CA ALA A 57 23.12 -29.50 3.72
C ALA A 57 22.98 -29.97 5.17
N GLU A 58 21.79 -30.43 5.58
CA GLU A 58 21.56 -31.02 6.90
C GLU A 58 22.26 -32.37 7.06
N LYS A 59 22.23 -33.23 6.04
CA LYS A 59 22.99 -34.49 6.03
C LYS A 59 24.49 -34.26 6.02
N ASP A 60 24.99 -33.32 5.22
CA ASP A 60 26.41 -32.95 5.18
C ASP A 60 26.83 -32.39 6.55
N ARG A 61 25.98 -31.60 7.21
CA ARG A 61 26.23 -31.12 8.57
C ARG A 61 26.20 -32.23 9.62
N GLN A 62 25.27 -33.18 9.53
CA GLN A 62 25.20 -34.33 10.43
C GLN A 62 26.43 -35.23 10.27
N THR A 63 26.81 -35.55 9.04
CA THR A 63 28.01 -36.35 8.76
C THR A 63 29.30 -35.67 9.23
N LEU A 64 29.40 -34.34 9.12
CA LEU A 64 30.50 -33.57 9.70
C LEU A 64 30.51 -33.62 11.24
N LEU A 65 29.35 -33.57 11.89
CA LEU A 65 29.23 -33.65 13.35
C LEU A 65 29.54 -35.07 13.86
N GLU A 66 29.12 -36.11 13.14
CA GLU A 66 29.43 -37.51 13.44
C GLU A 66 30.93 -37.80 13.25
N ALA A 67 31.54 -37.30 12.17
CA ALA A 67 32.98 -37.43 11.95
C ALA A 67 33.81 -36.73 13.06
N GLN A 68 33.33 -35.58 13.57
CA GLN A 68 33.95 -34.89 14.71
C GLN A 68 33.72 -35.61 16.05
N ALA A 69 32.67 -36.44 16.16
CA ALA A 69 32.42 -37.24 17.35
C ALA A 69 33.28 -38.51 17.39
N ASP A 70 33.61 -39.07 16.22
CA ASP A 70 34.48 -40.26 16.07
C ASP A 70 35.98 -39.93 16.24
N GLU A 71 36.38 -38.67 16.06
CA GLU A 71 37.66 -38.16 16.57
C GLU A 71 37.60 -38.09 18.11
N GLY A 72 37.66 -39.25 18.74
CA GLY A 72 37.62 -39.40 20.20
C GLY A 72 38.62 -38.45 20.88
N PRO A 73 38.36 -38.05 22.14
CA PRO A 73 39.12 -37.01 22.81
C PRO A 73 40.60 -37.40 22.91
N THR A 74 41.43 -36.88 22.00
CA THR A 74 42.89 -37.11 21.92
C THR A 74 43.67 -36.32 22.97
N GLY A 75 42.99 -35.81 24.00
CA GLY A 75 43.59 -35.12 25.13
C GLY A 75 44.09 -36.08 26.20
N PRO A 76 45.06 -35.65 27.04
CA PRO A 76 45.43 -36.39 28.24
C PRO A 76 44.21 -36.68 29.11
N ALA A 77 44.18 -37.85 29.76
CA ALA A 77 43.09 -38.26 30.64
C ALA A 77 42.90 -37.22 31.75
N ARG A 78 41.78 -36.49 31.68
CA ARG A 78 41.42 -35.46 32.68
C ARG A 78 41.06 -36.14 33.99
N SER A 79 41.45 -35.53 35.11
CA SER A 79 41.06 -36.02 36.42
C SER A 79 39.54 -35.89 36.65
N ALA A 80 38.96 -36.73 37.51
CA ALA A 80 37.52 -36.64 37.83
C ALA A 80 37.11 -35.25 38.37
N SER A 81 38.02 -34.59 39.11
CA SER A 81 37.85 -33.21 39.58
C SER A 81 37.78 -32.19 38.44
N GLU A 82 38.59 -32.34 37.40
CA GLU A 82 38.56 -31.46 36.23
C GLU A 82 37.26 -31.59 35.44
N LEU A 83 36.72 -32.81 35.30
CA LEU A 83 35.45 -33.03 34.61
C LEU A 83 34.28 -32.37 35.31
N VAL A 84 34.26 -32.40 36.66
CA VAL A 84 33.24 -31.71 37.45
C VAL A 84 33.39 -30.20 37.31
N ALA A 85 34.60 -29.66 37.41
CA ALA A 85 34.86 -28.24 37.24
C ALA A 85 34.41 -27.74 35.85
N MET A 86 34.67 -28.50 34.80
CA MET A 86 34.22 -28.16 33.44
C MET A 86 32.70 -28.15 33.30
N ARG A 87 31.99 -29.10 33.93
CA ARG A 87 30.52 -29.10 33.91
C ARG A 87 29.93 -27.89 34.63
N LEU A 88 30.51 -27.52 35.77
CA LEU A 88 30.09 -26.33 36.51
C LEU A 88 30.30 -25.07 35.67
N GLN A 89 31.48 -24.90 35.05
CA GLN A 89 31.77 -23.79 34.15
C GLN A 89 30.84 -23.76 32.94
N ALA A 90 30.56 -24.91 32.31
CA ALA A 90 29.61 -24.98 31.20
C ALA A 90 28.20 -24.53 31.63
N THR A 91 27.75 -24.97 32.81
CA THR A 91 26.44 -24.59 33.37
C THR A 91 26.38 -23.09 33.67
N GLU A 92 27.44 -22.51 34.23
CA GLU A 92 27.52 -21.06 34.47
C GLU A 92 27.45 -20.26 33.17
N ILE A 93 28.18 -20.68 32.13
CA ILE A 93 28.14 -20.07 30.80
C ILE A 93 26.72 -20.15 30.21
N ASP A 94 26.05 -21.29 30.36
CA ASP A 94 24.69 -21.47 29.86
C ASP A 94 23.68 -20.56 30.59
N VAL A 95 23.82 -20.40 31.91
CA VAL A 95 22.99 -19.46 32.69
C VAL A 95 23.18 -18.03 32.19
N LEU A 96 24.43 -17.59 32.00
CA LEU A 96 24.73 -16.25 31.47
C LEU A 96 24.15 -16.05 30.05
N ARG A 97 24.22 -17.10 29.21
CA ARG A 97 23.63 -17.08 27.87
C ARG A 97 22.11 -16.96 27.94
N ILE A 98 21.44 -17.71 28.81
CA ILE A 98 19.99 -17.64 29.01
C ILE A 98 19.57 -16.25 29.49
N GLU A 99 20.30 -15.67 30.44
CA GLU A 99 20.01 -14.32 30.94
C GLU A 99 20.16 -13.24 29.86
N ARG A 100 21.17 -13.37 28.99
CA ARG A 100 21.34 -12.48 27.84
C ARG A 100 20.18 -12.61 26.87
N LEU A 101 19.80 -13.85 26.52
CA LEU A 101 18.67 -14.10 25.62
C LEU A 101 17.35 -13.56 26.19
N ARG A 102 17.12 -13.70 27.50
CA ARG A 102 15.94 -13.11 28.16
C ARG A 102 15.91 -11.58 28.02
N ARG A 103 17.05 -10.91 28.25
CA ARG A 103 17.16 -9.46 28.06
C ARG A 103 16.90 -9.05 26.60
N GLU A 104 17.48 -9.78 25.65
CA GLU A 104 17.25 -9.54 24.22
C GLU A 104 15.77 -9.74 23.84
N ILE A 105 15.09 -10.76 24.37
CA ILE A 105 13.65 -10.98 24.17
C ILE A 105 12.83 -9.81 24.74
N GLU A 106 13.14 -9.36 25.95
CA GLU A 106 12.46 -8.22 26.58
C GLU A 106 12.68 -6.91 25.81
N ASP A 107 13.88 -6.69 25.27
CA ASP A 107 14.19 -5.55 24.41
C ASP A 107 13.40 -5.61 23.09
N LEU A 108 13.32 -6.79 22.46
CA LEU A 108 12.55 -7.00 21.24
C LEU A 108 11.04 -6.82 21.47
N GLN A 109 10.50 -7.33 22.56
CA GLN A 109 9.10 -7.13 22.94
C GLN A 109 8.79 -5.66 23.17
N ARG A 110 9.67 -4.92 23.87
CA ARG A 110 9.52 -3.47 24.06
C ARG A 110 9.62 -2.69 22.75
N LYS A 111 10.46 -3.13 21.81
CA LYS A 111 10.53 -2.53 20.47
C LYS A 111 9.24 -2.77 19.71
N LEU A 112 8.78 -4.01 19.63
CA LEU A 112 7.55 -4.38 18.92
C LEU A 112 6.32 -3.65 19.47
N ALA A 113 6.21 -3.49 20.80
CA ALA A 113 5.12 -2.74 21.42
C ALA A 113 5.14 -1.24 21.01
N ARG A 114 6.33 -0.62 20.95
CA ARG A 114 6.47 0.77 20.47
C ARG A 114 6.13 0.90 18.99
N ASP A 115 6.60 -0.03 18.17
CA ASP A 115 6.32 -0.04 16.74
C ASP A 115 4.81 -0.18 16.49
N GLN A 116 4.11 -1.04 17.23
CA GLN A 116 2.65 -1.16 17.18
C GLN A 116 1.94 0.15 17.55
N GLN A 117 2.36 0.81 18.63
CA GLN A 117 1.79 2.11 19.02
C GLN A 117 1.97 3.18 17.95
N VAL A 118 3.14 3.23 17.29
CA VAL A 118 3.38 4.16 16.18
C VAL A 118 2.44 3.86 15.01
N MET A 119 2.28 2.60 14.64
CA MET A 119 1.38 2.18 13.57
C MET A 119 -0.09 2.51 13.88
N ASP A 120 -0.52 2.34 15.14
CA ASP A 120 -1.88 2.68 15.57
C ASP A 120 -2.14 4.18 15.46
N VAL A 121 -1.17 5.02 15.86
CA VAL A 121 -1.26 6.48 15.74
C VAL A 121 -1.31 6.90 14.28
N GLN A 122 -0.43 6.36 13.44
CA GLN A 122 -0.41 6.64 12.00
C GLN A 122 -1.71 6.18 11.32
N GLY A 123 -2.24 5.01 11.71
CA GLY A 123 -3.51 4.49 11.21
C GLY A 123 -4.69 5.41 11.58
N ALA A 124 -4.72 5.92 12.81
CA ALA A 124 -5.74 6.87 13.24
C ALA A 124 -5.68 8.20 12.48
N GLN A 125 -4.47 8.75 12.28
CA GLN A 125 -4.25 9.97 11.50
C GLN A 125 -4.71 9.78 10.05
N PHE A 126 -4.27 8.70 9.40
CA PHE A 126 -4.67 8.39 8.03
C PHE A 126 -6.20 8.28 7.87
N MET A 127 -6.89 7.65 8.82
CA MET A 127 -8.34 7.55 8.81
C MET A 127 -9.02 8.91 8.96
N GLN A 128 -8.48 9.80 9.79
CA GLN A 128 -8.97 11.17 9.95
C GLN A 128 -8.77 11.97 8.65
N ASP A 129 -7.59 11.93 8.05
CA ASP A 129 -7.27 12.63 6.81
C ASP A 129 -8.17 12.15 5.67
N ARG A 130 -8.38 10.83 5.58
CA ARG A 130 -9.31 10.24 4.62
C ARG A 130 -10.73 10.76 4.80
N GLN A 131 -11.24 10.84 6.03
CA GLN A 131 -12.58 11.37 6.29
C GLN A 131 -12.70 12.85 5.91
N GLN A 132 -11.70 13.66 6.24
CA GLN A 132 -11.66 15.07 5.85
C GLN A 132 -11.64 15.24 4.33
N PHE A 133 -10.85 14.41 3.64
CA PHE A 133 -10.78 14.40 2.19
C PHE A 133 -12.10 13.98 1.54
N GLU A 134 -12.74 12.91 2.05
CA GLU A 134 -14.05 12.47 1.58
C GLU A 134 -15.13 13.55 1.81
N ALA A 135 -15.11 14.23 2.95
CA ALA A 135 -16.00 15.36 3.26
C ALA A 135 -15.77 16.56 2.33
N MET A 136 -14.51 16.91 2.04
CA MET A 136 -14.17 17.95 1.08
C MET A 136 -14.68 17.62 -0.32
N ARG A 137 -14.49 16.38 -0.78
CA ARG A 137 -15.03 15.91 -2.08
C ARG A 137 -16.55 15.92 -2.14
N ALA A 138 -17.22 15.62 -1.04
CA ALA A 138 -18.68 15.69 -0.96
C ALA A 138 -19.14 17.14 -1.10
N ARG A 139 -18.51 18.08 -0.38
CA ARG A 139 -18.81 19.51 -0.44
C ARG A 139 -18.57 20.10 -1.84
N ILE A 140 -17.47 19.74 -2.51
CA ILE A 140 -17.19 20.16 -3.89
C ILE A 140 -18.30 19.65 -4.83
N ARG A 141 -18.67 18.36 -4.73
CA ARG A 141 -19.75 17.79 -5.53
C ARG A 141 -21.10 18.44 -5.27
N GLU A 142 -21.39 18.84 -4.03
CA GLU A 142 -22.62 19.55 -3.69
C GLU A 142 -22.65 20.95 -4.32
N ILE A 143 -21.54 21.68 -4.26
CA ILE A 143 -21.41 23.01 -4.89
C ILE A 143 -21.51 22.91 -6.41
N GLU A 144 -20.76 22.00 -7.05
CA GLU A 144 -20.79 21.76 -8.50
C GLU A 144 -22.14 21.18 -8.97
N GLY A 145 -22.80 20.40 -8.12
CA GLY A 145 -24.08 19.77 -8.41
C GLY A 145 -25.28 20.71 -8.29
N ASN A 146 -25.11 21.87 -7.65
CA ASN A 146 -26.18 22.82 -7.42
C ASN A 146 -26.73 23.39 -8.74
N GLU A 147 -28.05 23.50 -8.85
CA GLU A 147 -28.74 24.07 -10.01
C GLU A 147 -28.26 25.49 -10.33
N GLN A 148 -27.89 26.27 -9.31
CA GLN A 148 -27.33 27.62 -9.47
C GLN A 148 -25.99 27.60 -10.21
N PHE A 149 -25.12 26.64 -9.90
CA PHE A 149 -23.83 26.50 -10.58
C PHE A 149 -24.03 26.16 -12.05
N ARG A 150 -24.91 25.21 -12.36
CA ARG A 150 -25.25 24.85 -13.76
C ARG A 150 -25.83 26.04 -14.53
N LYS A 151 -26.71 26.82 -13.90
CA LYS A 151 -27.27 28.03 -14.50
C LYS A 151 -26.18 29.08 -14.79
N ALA A 152 -25.22 29.25 -13.88
CA ALA A 152 -24.08 30.14 -14.09
C ALA A 152 -23.18 29.68 -15.24
N VAL A 153 -22.91 28.38 -15.35
CA VAL A 153 -22.15 27.80 -16.48
C VAL A 153 -22.87 28.05 -17.79
N VAL A 154 -24.15 27.72 -17.90
CA VAL A 154 -24.94 27.94 -19.13
C VAL A 154 -25.01 29.42 -19.50
N ALA A 155 -25.15 30.31 -18.50
CA ALA A 155 -25.12 31.75 -18.73
C ALA A 155 -23.77 32.20 -19.29
N LEU A 156 -22.65 31.72 -18.73
CA LEU A 156 -21.30 32.00 -19.23
C LEU A 156 -21.07 31.43 -20.65
N GLU A 157 -21.57 30.23 -20.95
CA GLU A 157 -21.44 29.61 -22.27
C GLU A 157 -22.21 30.33 -23.38
N THR A 158 -23.29 31.02 -23.01
CA THR A 158 -24.11 31.81 -23.93
C THR A 158 -23.46 33.15 -24.27
N GLN A 159 -22.56 33.65 -23.42
CA GLN A 159 -21.82 34.89 -23.67
C GLN A 159 -20.74 34.71 -24.73
N LYS A 160 -20.28 35.83 -25.30
CA LYS A 160 -19.09 35.83 -26.16
C LYS A 160 -17.86 35.47 -25.33
N ALA A 161 -16.88 34.81 -25.96
CA ALA A 161 -15.66 34.39 -25.28
C ALA A 161 -14.89 35.56 -24.63
N SER A 162 -14.93 36.75 -25.24
CA SER A 162 -14.33 37.97 -24.69
C SER A 162 -14.96 38.39 -23.36
N ASP A 163 -16.29 38.34 -23.31
CA ASP A 163 -17.08 38.83 -22.17
C ASP A 163 -17.03 37.81 -21.03
N ALA A 164 -17.08 36.51 -21.37
CA ALA A 164 -16.83 35.44 -20.41
C ALA A 164 -15.43 35.53 -19.79
N ARG A 165 -14.39 35.85 -20.59
CA ARG A 165 -13.03 36.11 -20.08
C ARG A 165 -13.01 37.28 -19.10
N GLU A 166 -13.73 38.37 -19.35
CA GLU A 166 -13.81 39.51 -18.43
C GLU A 166 -14.43 39.13 -17.09
N ILE A 167 -15.56 38.42 -17.11
CA ILE A 167 -16.23 37.95 -15.89
C ILE A 167 -15.31 37.02 -15.09
N LEU A 168 -14.66 36.07 -15.77
CA LEU A 168 -13.72 35.15 -15.11
C LEU A 168 -12.48 35.87 -14.60
N SER A 169 -12.00 36.91 -15.29
CA SER A 169 -10.86 37.72 -14.84
C SER A 169 -11.19 38.47 -13.55
N GLU A 170 -12.41 38.99 -13.41
CA GLU A 170 -12.85 39.66 -12.18
C GLU A 170 -12.89 38.69 -11.00
N LEU A 171 -13.41 37.48 -11.22
CA LEU A 171 -13.37 36.43 -10.19
C LEU A 171 -11.93 36.04 -9.81
N LEU A 172 -10.99 36.04 -10.76
CA LEU A 172 -9.57 35.82 -10.47
C LEU A 172 -8.98 36.96 -9.64
N ASN A 173 -9.37 38.21 -9.90
CA ASN A 173 -8.96 39.37 -9.11
C ASN A 173 -9.48 39.30 -7.66
N GLU A 174 -10.66 38.71 -7.45
CA GLU A 174 -11.22 38.41 -6.12
C GLU A 174 -10.55 37.22 -5.42
N GLY A 175 -9.63 36.52 -6.09
CA GLY A 175 -8.95 35.34 -5.57
C GLY A 175 -9.76 34.03 -5.70
N ALA A 176 -10.86 34.03 -6.45
CA ALA A 176 -11.73 32.87 -6.64
C ALA A 176 -11.23 31.90 -7.73
N VAL A 177 -9.93 31.57 -7.71
CA VAL A 177 -9.27 30.72 -8.72
C VAL A 177 -9.95 29.36 -8.87
N GLU A 178 -10.21 28.68 -7.75
CA GLU A 178 -10.88 27.37 -7.74
C GLU A 178 -12.25 27.40 -8.41
N GLN A 179 -13.00 28.48 -8.20
CA GLN A 179 -14.33 28.65 -8.79
C GLN A 179 -14.25 28.84 -10.31
N VAL A 180 -13.26 29.60 -10.78
CA VAL A 180 -13.01 29.81 -12.22
C VAL A 180 -12.60 28.50 -12.89
N VAL A 181 -11.69 27.72 -12.30
CA VAL A 181 -11.32 26.39 -12.80
C VAL A 181 -12.56 25.47 -12.80
N SER A 182 -13.45 25.59 -11.81
CA SER A 182 -14.69 24.80 -11.74
C SER A 182 -15.64 25.12 -12.89
N TYR A 183 -15.85 26.42 -13.16
CA TYR A 183 -16.65 26.85 -14.30
C TYR A 183 -16.05 26.38 -15.62
N LEU A 184 -14.74 26.59 -15.83
CA LEU A 184 -14.05 26.16 -17.05
C LEU A 184 -14.13 24.64 -17.26
N ASN A 185 -13.98 23.84 -16.20
CA ASN A 185 -14.10 22.39 -16.26
C ASN A 185 -15.51 21.93 -16.63
N ALA A 186 -16.54 22.61 -16.14
CA ALA A 186 -17.93 22.31 -16.41
C ALA A 186 -18.42 22.76 -17.80
N MET A 187 -17.69 23.66 -18.47
CA MET A 187 -18.01 24.13 -19.82
C MET A 187 -17.72 23.08 -20.90
N ASP A 188 -18.43 23.18 -22.02
CA ASP A 188 -18.10 22.48 -23.26
C ASP A 188 -16.66 22.80 -23.70
N GLU A 189 -15.97 21.77 -24.20
CA GLU A 189 -14.55 21.84 -24.57
C GLU A 189 -14.25 22.93 -25.61
N ARG A 190 -15.15 23.14 -26.57
CA ARG A 190 -15.00 24.16 -27.61
C ARG A 190 -15.23 25.56 -27.06
N VAL A 191 -16.13 25.73 -26.09
CA VAL A 191 -16.34 27.03 -25.42
C VAL A 191 -15.15 27.36 -24.55
N ARG A 192 -14.72 26.42 -23.69
CA ARG A 192 -13.54 26.56 -22.83
C ARG A 192 -12.30 26.95 -23.62
N SER A 193 -12.00 26.25 -24.72
CA SER A 193 -10.81 26.56 -25.54
C SER A 193 -10.84 27.97 -26.12
N ARG A 194 -12.02 28.46 -26.53
CA ARG A 194 -12.17 29.85 -27.02
C ARG A 194 -11.94 30.87 -25.91
N VAL A 195 -12.49 30.64 -24.72
CA VAL A 195 -12.30 31.53 -23.57
C VAL A 195 -10.82 31.60 -23.16
N LEU A 196 -10.14 30.45 -23.09
CA LEU A 196 -8.69 30.41 -22.79
C LEU A 196 -7.85 31.12 -23.87
N ALA A 197 -8.23 31.01 -25.15
CA ALA A 197 -7.57 31.76 -26.21
C ALA A 197 -7.73 33.28 -26.05
N GLU A 198 -8.86 33.76 -25.52
CA GLU A 198 -9.06 35.18 -25.23
C GLU A 198 -8.17 35.69 -24.08
N PHE A 199 -7.84 34.85 -23.08
CA PHE A 199 -6.83 35.21 -22.07
C PHE A 199 -5.45 35.43 -22.69
N VAL A 200 -5.04 34.55 -23.61
CA VAL A 200 -3.76 34.71 -24.34
C VAL A 200 -3.76 35.98 -25.19
N LYS A 201 -4.83 36.24 -25.94
CA LYS A 201 -4.97 37.46 -26.76
C LYS A 201 -5.00 38.73 -25.91
N GLY A 202 -5.60 38.67 -24.72
CA GLY A 202 -5.66 39.76 -23.75
C GLY A 202 -4.33 40.08 -23.06
N GLY A 203 -3.22 39.42 -23.46
CA GLY A 203 -1.90 39.66 -22.91
C GLY A 203 -1.62 38.93 -21.60
N GLN A 204 -2.40 37.90 -21.27
CA GLN A 204 -2.25 37.09 -20.05
C GLN A 204 -1.94 35.60 -20.37
N PRO A 205 -0.87 35.30 -21.14
CA PRO A 205 -0.54 33.92 -21.50
C PRO A 205 -0.17 33.05 -20.29
N ASP A 206 0.51 33.62 -19.29
CA ASP A 206 0.94 32.90 -18.09
C ASP A 206 -0.27 32.43 -17.26
N LEU A 207 -1.30 33.28 -17.15
CA LEU A 207 -2.53 32.94 -16.45
C LEU A 207 -3.30 31.83 -17.18
N ALA A 208 -3.36 31.90 -18.51
CA ALA A 208 -3.98 30.84 -19.31
C ALA A 208 -3.25 29.49 -19.13
N ALA A 209 -1.91 29.50 -19.07
CA ALA A 209 -1.10 28.32 -18.81
C ALA A 209 -1.36 27.75 -17.40
N GLN A 210 -1.44 28.61 -16.37
CA GLN A 210 -1.76 28.20 -15.01
C GLN A 210 -3.16 27.59 -14.90
N LEU A 211 -4.16 28.16 -15.57
CA LEU A 211 -5.52 27.61 -15.60
C LEU A 211 -5.57 26.25 -16.31
N LEU A 212 -4.83 26.09 -17.42
CA LEU A 212 -4.70 24.81 -18.12
C LEU A 212 -4.02 23.75 -17.25
N GLU A 213 -2.96 24.12 -16.56
CA GLU A 213 -2.27 23.21 -15.65
C GLU A 213 -3.19 22.82 -14.48
N SER A 214 -3.89 23.80 -13.89
CA SER A 214 -4.88 23.55 -12.82
C SER A 214 -5.99 22.62 -13.30
N LEU A 215 -6.47 22.77 -14.54
CA LEU A 215 -7.45 21.84 -15.14
C LEU A 215 -6.89 20.44 -15.35
N ARG A 216 -5.60 20.31 -15.69
CA ARG A 216 -4.91 19.02 -15.87
C ARG A 216 -4.67 18.31 -14.54
N THR A 217 -4.30 19.06 -13.51
CA THR A 217 -4.06 18.53 -12.16
C THR A 217 -5.35 18.38 -11.35
N ARG A 218 -6.46 18.98 -11.79
CA ARG A 218 -7.80 18.80 -11.23
C ARG A 218 -8.20 17.33 -11.28
N GLY A 219 -8.11 16.67 -10.14
CA GLY A 219 -8.36 15.23 -9.96
C GLY A 219 -7.11 14.40 -9.69
N LEU A 220 -5.92 14.92 -9.96
CA LEU A 220 -4.61 14.31 -9.63
C LEU A 220 -4.02 14.85 -8.31
N GLU A 221 -4.18 16.14 -8.01
CA GLU A 221 -3.67 16.73 -6.75
C GLU A 221 -4.24 16.08 -5.49
N ALA A 222 -5.47 15.56 -5.58
CA ALA A 222 -6.08 14.71 -4.57
C ALA A 222 -5.23 13.49 -4.17
N ALA A 223 -4.37 12.99 -5.06
CA ALA A 223 -3.51 11.84 -4.80
C ALA A 223 -2.12 12.24 -4.27
N ALA A 224 -1.58 13.39 -4.71
CA ALA A 224 -0.20 13.79 -4.42
C ALA A 224 0.02 14.37 -3.00
N VAL A 225 -1.00 15.03 -2.42
CA VAL A 225 -0.89 15.62 -1.06
C VAL A 225 -0.76 14.55 0.04
N GLY A 226 -1.19 13.31 -0.22
CA GLY A 226 -1.02 12.20 0.72
C GLY A 226 0.42 11.66 0.81
N GLU A 227 1.29 12.00 -0.15
CA GLU A 227 2.63 11.45 -0.25
C GLU A 227 3.70 12.36 0.39
N THR A 228 3.48 13.69 0.39
CA THR A 228 4.44 14.67 0.93
C THR A 228 4.36 14.90 2.44
N LEU A 229 3.33 14.38 3.12
CA LEU A 229 3.21 14.46 4.59
C LEU A 229 3.93 13.32 5.35
N ASN A 230 4.59 12.41 4.64
CA ASN A 230 5.29 11.25 5.21
C ASN A 230 6.83 11.36 5.19
N GLU A 231 7.40 12.53 4.86
CA GLU A 231 8.83 12.84 5.02
C GLU A 231 9.09 13.74 6.25
#